data_AF-F4G918-F1
#
_entry.id   AF-F4G918-F1
#
_cell.length_a   1.000
_cell.length_b   1.000
_cell.length_c   1.000
_cell.angle_alpha   90.00
_cell.angle_beta   90.00
_cell.angle_gamma   90.00
#
_symmetry.space_group_name_H-M   'P 1'
#
loop_
_entity.id
_entity.type
_entity.pdbx_description
1 polymer ?
#
loop_
_entity_poly.entity_id
_entity_poly.type
_entity_poly.pdbx_seq_one_letter_code
_entity_poly.pdbx_strand_id
1 'polypeptide(L)'
;MTASTVLDLPLERTLHAWVRRFSQPRWHGRHVEGWLFEGRAERLAAEQQLAAVGVHARFHSAYKPLVQHFIDHVNLEQLAAAHVRYPVPATGPRQRFRLEAYPLAALLGEDALRLEPRGDANPWYDVQLHLRDGQCLEQRVRAPNRAHADTTGAAALSPCGWLRAGTQAGAADLLDIAVCTDFERAFHHAVQAVREHPWPPGEPYFERLLLRIDLPGFEQPIAWADETISTAEALHEDLYFSLLEFFQQHSGRPLGDRRLQPGQIVPDVRTGSAAPRVRVSLQPFDAAAQDALAARKGLRAAAGQPLESLDRAPAPEHIAQILQSWPGRRFSAPTRQGRTVWGLYHPGTQCPVFISGGQHANETSGVVGALRAAEALRQQDGAHFALIALENPDGYALHAELCAWHAGHMHHAARYTALGDDVEYRETAPLLEREARQAALALSGAQLHVNLHGYPAHEWTRPLSGYVPRGFEQWMCPKGFFLILRHHAGWQQPARALLEAVCAQLAQVPGLAEFNARQRALYERHAGPLPFEVLHGIACMQTQTAHDAPVTLVTEFPDETVCGDAFRFAHTVQMHTALAAAQAWQGIAPR
;
A
#
# COMPACT_ATOMS: atom_id res chain seq x y z
N MET A 1 -14.36 -26.41 6.54
CA MET A 1 -15.75 -25.93 6.31
C MET A 1 -16.01 -25.89 4.81
N THR A 2 -17.24 -26.09 4.33
CA THR A 2 -17.58 -25.91 2.90
C THR A 2 -17.71 -24.41 2.59
N ALA A 3 -17.31 -23.98 1.39
CA ALA A 3 -17.47 -22.59 0.98
C ALA A 3 -18.94 -22.16 1.06
N SER A 4 -19.20 -20.98 1.62
CA SER A 4 -20.55 -20.40 1.75
C SER A 4 -20.61 -19.02 1.09
N THR A 5 -21.70 -18.76 0.38
CA THR A 5 -21.92 -17.46 -0.28
C THR A 5 -22.65 -16.53 0.69
N VAL A 6 -22.07 -15.35 0.93
CA VAL A 6 -22.67 -14.28 1.74
C VAL A 6 -23.42 -13.30 0.83
N LEU A 7 -22.85 -12.98 -0.34
CA LEU A 7 -23.46 -12.11 -1.34
C LEU A 7 -23.06 -12.54 -2.74
N ASP A 8 -24.00 -12.48 -3.68
CA ASP A 8 -23.72 -12.53 -5.12
C ASP A 8 -24.68 -11.59 -5.85
N LEU A 9 -24.14 -10.47 -6.32
CA LEU A 9 -24.94 -9.35 -6.81
C LEU A 9 -24.36 -8.77 -8.12
N PRO A 10 -25.07 -8.90 -9.26
CA PRO A 10 -24.76 -8.12 -10.44
C PRO A 10 -25.11 -6.64 -10.22
N LEU A 11 -24.30 -5.75 -10.77
CA LEU A 11 -24.50 -4.31 -10.75
C LEU A 11 -24.69 -3.79 -12.19
N GLU A 12 -25.53 -2.76 -12.33
CA GLU A 12 -25.60 -2.00 -13.57
C GLU A 12 -24.43 -1.01 -13.63
N ARG A 13 -23.65 -1.07 -14.72
CA ARG A 13 -22.58 -0.11 -15.01
C ARG A 13 -23.14 1.30 -15.18
N THR A 14 -22.63 2.25 -14.41
CA THR A 14 -23.18 3.62 -14.37
C THR A 14 -23.08 4.31 -15.72
N LEU A 15 -21.94 4.18 -16.40
CA LEU A 15 -21.70 4.81 -17.70
C LEU A 15 -22.69 4.33 -18.77
N HIS A 16 -22.98 3.02 -18.80
CA HIS A 16 -23.98 2.47 -19.72
C HIS A 16 -25.39 3.00 -19.40
N ALA A 17 -25.76 3.07 -18.12
CA ALA A 17 -27.04 3.62 -17.71
C ALA A 17 -27.19 5.09 -18.14
N TRP A 18 -26.10 5.87 -18.04
CA TRP A 18 -26.08 7.27 -18.47
C TRP A 18 -26.18 7.41 -19.98
N VAL A 19 -25.40 6.67 -20.76
CA VAL A 19 -25.52 6.67 -22.23
C VAL A 19 -26.95 6.34 -22.64
N ARG A 20 -27.55 5.28 -22.07
CA ARG A 20 -28.95 4.90 -22.37
C ARG A 20 -29.95 5.99 -21.98
N ARG A 21 -29.77 6.64 -20.83
CA ARG A 21 -30.65 7.73 -20.36
C ARG A 21 -30.58 8.95 -21.27
N PHE A 22 -29.36 9.38 -21.61
CA PHE A 22 -29.12 10.61 -22.35
C PHE A 22 -29.27 10.45 -23.86
N SER A 23 -29.27 9.22 -24.38
CA SER A 23 -29.64 8.96 -25.78
C SER A 23 -31.14 9.14 -26.09
N GLN A 24 -31.97 9.46 -25.09
CA GLN A 24 -33.40 9.68 -25.30
C GLN A 24 -33.67 11.05 -25.95
N PRO A 25 -34.66 11.18 -26.86
CA PRO A 25 -34.92 12.40 -27.63
C PRO A 25 -35.02 13.71 -26.83
N ARG A 26 -35.54 13.64 -25.59
CA ARG A 26 -35.65 14.81 -24.70
C ARG A 26 -34.32 15.48 -24.34
N TRP A 27 -33.20 14.77 -24.50
CA TRP A 27 -31.86 15.24 -24.20
C TRP A 27 -31.11 15.74 -25.43
N HIS A 28 -31.66 15.60 -26.64
CA HIS A 28 -31.02 16.14 -27.84
C HIS A 28 -30.84 17.65 -27.72
N GLY A 29 -29.67 18.15 -28.12
CA GLY A 29 -29.24 19.54 -27.97
C GLY A 29 -28.92 19.96 -26.53
N ARG A 30 -28.99 19.05 -25.55
CA ARG A 30 -28.63 19.35 -24.16
C ARG A 30 -27.15 19.11 -23.89
N HIS A 31 -26.66 19.73 -22.83
CA HIS A 31 -25.31 19.57 -22.34
C HIS A 31 -25.30 18.69 -21.10
N VAL A 32 -24.42 17.70 -21.06
CA VAL A 32 -24.27 16.74 -19.96
C VAL A 32 -22.83 16.73 -19.51
N GLU A 33 -22.60 16.94 -18.22
CA GLU A 33 -21.30 16.78 -17.59
C GLU A 33 -21.40 15.72 -16.49
N GLY A 34 -20.41 14.84 -16.36
CA GLY A 34 -20.43 13.90 -15.26
C GLY A 34 -19.07 13.37 -14.83
N TRP A 35 -18.99 12.93 -13.58
CA TRP A 35 -17.79 12.40 -12.94
C TRP A 35 -18.03 10.95 -12.54
N LEU A 36 -17.13 10.06 -12.95
CA LEU A 36 -17.25 8.60 -12.79
C LEU A 36 -15.86 7.97 -12.59
N PHE A 37 -15.83 6.78 -11.99
CA PHE A 37 -14.60 5.98 -11.76
C PHE A 37 -14.26 5.11 -12.98
N GLU A 38 -14.20 5.71 -14.16
CA GLU A 38 -14.00 5.03 -15.45
C GLU A 38 -12.77 5.56 -16.17
N GLY A 39 -12.14 4.67 -16.94
CA GLY A 39 -11.00 4.99 -17.78
C GLY A 39 -11.32 6.05 -18.84
N ARG A 40 -10.27 6.73 -19.31
CA ARG A 40 -10.39 7.79 -20.32
C ARG A 40 -11.01 7.27 -21.62
N ALA A 41 -10.61 6.09 -22.08
CA ALA A 41 -11.08 5.52 -23.34
C ALA A 41 -12.60 5.29 -23.31
N GLU A 42 -13.11 4.75 -22.20
CA GLU A 42 -14.52 4.48 -21.96
C GLU A 42 -15.33 5.78 -21.87
N ARG A 43 -14.80 6.78 -21.14
CA ARG A 43 -15.40 8.12 -21.05
C ARG A 43 -15.53 8.75 -22.45
N LEU A 44 -14.47 8.76 -23.25
CA LEU A 44 -14.47 9.32 -24.61
C LEU A 44 -15.42 8.56 -25.55
N ALA A 45 -15.45 7.23 -25.48
CA ALA A 45 -16.36 6.43 -26.29
C ALA A 45 -17.83 6.74 -25.97
N ALA A 46 -18.17 6.92 -24.69
CA ALA A 46 -19.51 7.33 -24.27
C ALA A 46 -19.87 8.75 -24.74
N GLU A 47 -18.93 9.69 -24.69
CA GLU A 47 -19.11 11.05 -25.24
C GLU A 47 -19.41 11.00 -26.74
N GLN A 48 -18.67 10.20 -27.50
CA GLN A 48 -18.88 10.05 -28.95
C GLN A 48 -20.24 9.44 -29.28
N GLN A 49 -20.69 8.44 -28.52
CA GLN A 49 -22.02 7.83 -28.70
C GLN A 49 -23.14 8.85 -28.45
N LEU A 50 -23.01 9.69 -27.43
CA LEU A 50 -23.98 10.75 -27.13
C LEU A 50 -23.95 11.87 -28.17
N ALA A 51 -22.76 12.23 -28.66
CA ALA A 51 -22.62 13.21 -29.75
C ALA A 51 -23.33 12.75 -31.04
N ALA A 52 -23.28 11.45 -31.36
CA ALA A 52 -23.93 10.89 -32.54
C ALA A 52 -25.47 11.04 -32.54
N VAL A 53 -26.08 11.21 -31.36
CA VAL A 53 -27.52 11.48 -31.20
C VAL A 53 -27.80 12.95 -30.84
N GLY A 54 -26.81 13.83 -31.00
CA GLY A 54 -26.97 15.28 -30.83
C GLY A 54 -26.89 15.76 -29.38
N VAL A 55 -26.27 15.02 -28.47
CA VAL A 55 -26.06 15.43 -27.08
C VAL A 55 -24.61 15.88 -26.88
N HIS A 56 -24.41 17.03 -26.22
CA HIS A 56 -23.08 17.53 -25.89
C HIS A 56 -22.63 16.99 -24.53
N ALA A 57 -21.88 15.89 -24.53
CA ALA A 57 -21.43 15.24 -23.30
C ALA A 57 -19.94 15.50 -22.99
N ARG A 58 -19.62 15.64 -21.71
CA ARG A 58 -18.24 15.64 -21.18
C ARG A 58 -18.18 14.80 -19.91
N PHE A 59 -17.34 13.78 -19.89
CA PHE A 59 -17.16 12.89 -18.75
C PHE A 59 -15.74 13.00 -18.19
N HIS A 60 -15.68 13.20 -16.88
CA HIS A 60 -14.48 13.40 -16.09
C HIS A 60 -14.24 12.23 -15.15
N SER A 61 -13.01 12.07 -14.68
CA SER A 61 -12.73 11.12 -13.60
C SER A 61 -13.23 11.67 -12.27
N ALA A 62 -13.96 10.85 -11.52
CA ALA A 62 -14.25 11.10 -10.11
C ALA A 62 -13.02 10.78 -9.22
N TYR A 63 -12.09 9.96 -9.71
CA TYR A 63 -10.86 9.61 -9.01
C TYR A 63 -9.71 10.49 -9.48
N LYS A 64 -9.12 11.25 -8.55
CA LYS A 64 -8.03 12.21 -8.81
C LYS A 64 -8.35 13.21 -9.93
N PRO A 65 -9.48 13.94 -9.87
CA PRO A 65 -9.94 14.85 -10.94
C PRO A 65 -8.90 15.90 -11.33
N LEU A 66 -8.11 16.43 -10.40
CA LEU A 66 -7.05 17.38 -10.70
C LEU A 66 -5.95 16.72 -11.54
N VAL A 67 -5.44 15.57 -11.11
CA VAL A 67 -4.36 14.86 -11.82
C VAL A 67 -4.81 14.48 -13.22
N GLN A 68 -6.04 13.97 -13.33
CA GLN A 68 -6.62 13.60 -14.62
C GLN A 68 -6.86 14.79 -15.53
N HIS A 69 -7.17 15.98 -14.99
CA HIS A 69 -7.24 17.20 -15.80
C HIS A 69 -5.90 17.54 -16.46
N PHE A 70 -4.79 17.46 -15.71
CA PHE A 70 -3.46 17.69 -16.28
C PHE A 70 -3.11 16.66 -17.36
N ILE A 71 -3.43 15.37 -17.13
CA ILE A 71 -3.15 14.31 -18.10
C ILE A 71 -4.04 14.42 -19.35
N ASP A 72 -5.32 14.75 -19.17
CA ASP A 72 -6.30 14.72 -20.26
C ASP A 72 -6.35 16.00 -21.07
N HIS A 73 -6.03 17.15 -20.48
CA HIS A 73 -6.39 18.47 -21.03
C HIS A 73 -5.26 19.49 -21.03
N VAL A 74 -4.12 19.24 -20.41
CA VAL A 74 -2.98 20.16 -20.39
C VAL A 74 -1.87 19.63 -21.29
N ASN A 75 -1.40 20.47 -22.22
CA ASN A 75 -0.18 20.15 -22.98
C ASN A 75 1.04 20.41 -22.10
N LEU A 76 1.57 19.36 -21.48
CA LEU A 76 2.70 19.45 -20.55
C LEU A 76 3.99 19.97 -21.21
N GLU A 77 4.18 19.76 -22.53
CA GLU A 77 5.36 20.25 -23.25
C GLU A 77 5.38 21.79 -23.31
N GLN A 78 4.21 22.41 -23.42
CA GLN A 78 4.05 23.87 -23.47
C GLN A 78 4.00 24.52 -22.09
N LEU A 79 3.87 23.73 -21.03
CA LEU A 79 3.77 24.24 -19.67
C LEU A 79 5.15 24.60 -19.12
N ALA A 80 5.26 25.80 -18.55
CA ALA A 80 6.44 26.25 -17.80
C ALA A 80 6.23 26.08 -16.29
N ALA A 81 5.04 26.43 -15.79
CA ALA A 81 4.67 26.27 -14.38
C ALA A 81 3.15 26.17 -14.21
N ALA A 82 2.71 25.57 -13.10
CA ALA A 82 1.32 25.54 -12.68
C ALA A 82 1.19 26.01 -11.24
N HIS A 83 0.25 26.91 -10.98
CA HIS A 83 -0.16 27.30 -9.64
C HIS A 83 -1.58 26.80 -9.40
N VAL A 84 -1.72 25.85 -8.48
CA VAL A 84 -2.99 25.26 -8.09
C VAL A 84 -3.37 25.74 -6.70
N ARG A 85 -4.56 26.33 -6.58
CA ARG A 85 -5.19 26.60 -5.30
C ARG A 85 -6.22 25.51 -5.01
N TYR A 86 -6.02 24.74 -3.96
CA TYR A 86 -6.85 23.58 -3.59
C TYR A 86 -7.86 23.93 -2.49
N PRO A 87 -9.05 23.29 -2.50
CA PRO A 87 -10.05 23.52 -1.45
C PRO A 87 -9.60 22.95 -0.11
N VAL A 88 -10.02 23.57 1.00
CA VAL A 88 -9.75 23.04 2.35
C VAL A 88 -11.03 22.40 2.88
N PRO A 89 -11.04 21.08 3.14
CA PRO A 89 -12.27 20.40 3.53
C PRO A 89 -12.65 20.80 4.96
N ALA A 90 -13.96 20.92 5.21
CA ALA A 90 -14.50 21.12 6.57
C ALA A 90 -14.44 19.84 7.42
N THR A 91 -14.28 18.67 6.79
CA THR A 91 -14.28 17.35 7.41
C THR A 91 -13.05 16.56 6.95
N GLY A 92 -12.39 15.86 7.87
CA GLY A 92 -11.18 15.08 7.58
C GLY A 92 -9.90 15.93 7.53
N PRO A 93 -8.78 15.36 7.05
CA PRO A 93 -7.48 16.04 7.05
C PRO A 93 -7.49 17.31 6.18
N ARG A 94 -7.02 18.44 6.74
CA ARG A 94 -6.95 19.73 6.02
C ARG A 94 -6.12 19.68 4.72
N GLN A 95 -5.14 18.79 4.69
CA GLN A 95 -4.21 18.61 3.56
C GLN A 95 -4.68 17.59 2.51
N ARG A 96 -5.86 16.97 2.68
CA ARG A 96 -6.41 15.93 1.80
C ARG A 96 -6.30 16.26 0.31
N PHE A 97 -6.80 17.42 -0.13
CA PHE A 97 -6.79 17.79 -1.55
C PHE A 97 -5.39 18.14 -2.09
N ARG A 98 -4.47 18.50 -1.19
CA ARG A 98 -3.06 18.68 -1.52
C ARG A 98 -2.38 17.33 -1.72
N LEU A 99 -2.67 16.34 -0.86
CA LEU A 99 -2.19 14.97 -1.00
C LEU A 99 -2.77 14.29 -2.24
N GLU A 100 -4.08 14.45 -2.53
CA GLU A 100 -4.73 13.94 -3.74
C GLU A 100 -4.08 14.43 -5.05
N ALA A 101 -3.36 15.56 -5.00
CA ALA A 101 -2.63 16.09 -6.14
C ALA A 101 -1.34 15.30 -6.46
N TYR A 102 -0.87 14.41 -5.59
CA TYR A 102 0.24 13.50 -5.89
C TYR A 102 -0.10 12.61 -7.11
N PRO A 103 0.82 12.29 -8.03
CA PRO A 103 2.20 12.72 -8.14
C PRO A 103 2.38 13.92 -9.12
N LEU A 104 1.54 14.97 -9.09
CA LEU A 104 1.62 16.05 -10.09
C LEU A 104 2.98 16.73 -10.18
N ALA A 105 3.68 16.97 -9.07
CA ALA A 105 5.02 17.58 -9.16
C ALA A 105 6.00 16.73 -9.97
N ALA A 106 5.80 15.42 -9.95
CA ALA A 106 6.56 14.46 -10.72
C ALA A 106 6.22 14.52 -12.23
N LEU A 107 4.94 14.74 -12.55
CA LEU A 107 4.47 14.94 -13.94
C LEU A 107 4.93 16.27 -14.56
N LEU A 108 5.01 17.34 -13.76
CA LEU A 108 5.28 18.70 -14.25
C LEU A 108 6.76 19.11 -14.13
N GLY A 109 7.53 18.38 -13.32
CA GLY A 109 8.82 18.83 -12.78
C GLY A 109 8.64 19.46 -11.40
N GLU A 110 9.54 19.13 -10.47
CA GLU A 110 9.38 19.43 -9.04
C GLU A 110 9.19 20.93 -8.74
N ASP A 111 9.91 21.79 -9.46
CA ASP A 111 9.85 23.24 -9.31
C ASP A 111 8.65 23.89 -10.01
N ALA A 112 8.02 23.19 -10.95
CA ALA A 112 6.96 23.74 -11.80
C ALA A 112 5.60 23.81 -11.11
N LEU A 113 5.32 23.01 -10.07
CA LEU A 113 4.00 22.94 -9.43
C LEU A 113 3.93 23.70 -8.12
N ARG A 114 3.17 24.79 -7.97
CA ARG A 114 2.87 25.40 -6.67
C ARG A 114 1.49 24.97 -6.18
N LEU A 115 1.39 24.49 -4.93
CA LEU A 115 0.12 24.14 -4.28
C LEU A 115 -0.18 25.10 -3.12
N GLU A 116 -1.37 25.70 -3.10
CA GLU A 116 -1.81 26.61 -2.03
C GLU A 116 -3.25 26.33 -1.55
N PRO A 117 -3.56 26.49 -0.26
CA PRO A 117 -4.94 26.37 0.20
C PRO A 117 -5.81 27.56 -0.23
N ARG A 118 -7.06 27.29 -0.60
CA ARG A 118 -8.12 28.29 -0.77
C ARG A 118 -8.72 28.67 0.58
N GLY A 119 -9.38 29.83 0.63
CA GLY A 119 -10.08 30.31 1.83
C GLY A 119 -11.48 29.72 2.04
N ASP A 120 -11.95 28.86 1.13
CA ASP A 120 -13.26 28.23 1.19
C ASP A 120 -13.19 26.71 0.91
N ALA A 121 -14.32 26.04 1.14
CA ALA A 121 -14.48 24.60 0.99
C ALA A 121 -15.20 24.20 -0.31
N ASN A 122 -15.34 25.13 -1.27
CA ASN A 122 -16.06 24.84 -2.50
C ASN A 122 -15.34 23.74 -3.30
N PRO A 123 -16.05 22.77 -3.90
CA PRO A 123 -15.47 21.53 -4.42
C PRO A 123 -14.82 21.71 -5.81
N TRP A 124 -13.85 22.61 -5.92
CA TRP A 124 -13.03 22.80 -7.11
C TRP A 124 -11.64 23.36 -6.77
N TYR A 125 -10.71 23.09 -7.68
CA TYR A 125 -9.38 23.69 -7.72
C TYR A 125 -9.40 24.90 -8.65
N ASP A 126 -8.72 25.98 -8.27
CA ASP A 126 -8.37 27.06 -9.19
C ASP A 126 -6.97 26.76 -9.74
N VAL A 127 -6.84 26.66 -11.06
CA VAL A 127 -5.61 26.26 -11.76
C VAL A 127 -5.17 27.41 -12.65
N GLN A 128 -3.98 27.93 -12.40
CA GLN A 128 -3.31 28.90 -13.25
C GLN A 128 -2.14 28.22 -13.95
N LEU A 129 -2.17 28.18 -15.28
CA LEU A 129 -1.14 27.59 -16.13
C LEU A 129 -0.32 28.69 -16.77
N HIS A 130 1.00 28.65 -16.56
CA HIS A 130 1.97 29.55 -17.18
C HIS A 130 2.63 28.79 -18.32
N LEU A 131 2.40 29.23 -19.55
CA LEU A 131 2.92 28.61 -20.76
C LEU A 131 4.29 29.18 -21.12
N ARG A 132 5.10 28.40 -21.85
CA ARG A 132 6.45 28.78 -22.28
C ARG A 132 6.48 29.96 -23.26
N ASP A 133 5.37 30.23 -23.93
CA ASP A 133 5.20 31.40 -24.81
C ASP A 133 4.82 32.69 -24.05
N GLY A 134 4.71 32.62 -22.72
CA GLY A 134 4.35 33.72 -21.84
C GLY A 134 2.86 33.88 -21.58
N GLN A 135 1.99 33.07 -22.19
CA GLN A 135 0.56 33.10 -21.90
C GLN A 135 0.24 32.54 -20.50
N CYS A 136 -0.81 33.10 -19.90
CA CYS A 136 -1.35 32.63 -18.63
C CYS A 136 -2.82 32.22 -18.83
N LEU A 137 -3.14 30.97 -18.51
CA LEU A 137 -4.50 30.43 -18.62
C LEU A 137 -5.06 30.17 -17.22
N GLU A 138 -6.29 30.61 -16.97
CA GLU A 138 -7.01 30.32 -15.74
C GLU A 138 -8.13 29.32 -15.99
N GLN A 139 -8.17 28.28 -15.16
CA GLN A 139 -9.10 27.17 -15.27
C GLN A 139 -9.65 26.80 -13.90
N ARG A 140 -10.86 26.22 -13.88
CA ARG A 140 -11.42 25.59 -12.68
C ARG A 140 -11.62 24.12 -12.92
N VAL A 141 -11.11 23.29 -11.99
CA VAL A 141 -11.26 21.84 -12.05
C VAL A 141 -12.17 21.41 -10.91
N ARG A 142 -13.37 20.95 -11.24
CA ARG A 142 -14.35 20.48 -10.25
C ARG A 142 -13.90 19.14 -9.65
N ALA A 143 -14.05 19.02 -8.33
CA ALA A 143 -13.72 17.84 -7.55
C ALA A 143 -14.95 17.42 -6.73
N PRO A 144 -15.92 16.73 -7.35
CA PRO A 144 -17.14 16.33 -6.65
C PRO A 144 -16.82 15.36 -5.52
N ASN A 145 -17.31 15.70 -4.33
CA ASN A 145 -17.15 14.91 -3.13
C ASN A 145 -18.48 14.86 -2.38
N ARG A 146 -18.69 13.78 -1.64
CA ARG A 146 -19.86 13.58 -0.79
C ARG A 146 -19.42 13.50 0.67
N ALA A 147 -20.10 14.24 1.53
CA ALA A 147 -20.01 14.05 2.97
C ALA A 147 -20.86 12.84 3.38
N HIS A 148 -20.30 11.93 4.17
CA HIS A 148 -21.00 10.75 4.69
C HIS A 148 -20.36 10.25 6.00
N ALA A 149 -20.99 9.27 6.64
CA ALA A 149 -20.35 8.48 7.69
C ALA A 149 -19.62 7.29 7.04
N ASP A 150 -18.40 7.00 7.48
CA ASP A 150 -17.64 5.83 7.05
C ASP A 150 -18.09 4.53 7.76
N THR A 151 -17.32 3.45 7.59
CA THR A 151 -17.55 2.16 8.23
C THR A 151 -17.53 2.20 9.75
N THR A 152 -16.76 3.14 10.33
CA THR A 152 -16.64 3.37 11.77
C THR A 152 -17.72 4.31 12.33
N GLY A 153 -18.50 4.95 11.46
CA GLY A 153 -19.46 6.00 11.81
C GLY A 153 -18.85 7.41 11.85
N ALA A 154 -17.56 7.57 11.58
CA ALA A 154 -16.89 8.86 11.56
C ALA A 154 -17.23 9.65 10.29
N ALA A 155 -17.29 10.98 10.41
CA ALA A 155 -17.56 11.85 9.27
C ALA A 155 -16.39 11.82 8.28
N ALA A 156 -16.69 11.57 7.01
CA ALA A 156 -15.74 11.49 5.91
C ALA A 156 -16.20 12.34 4.72
N LEU A 157 -15.23 12.79 3.92
CA LEU A 157 -15.45 13.47 2.65
C LEU A 157 -14.72 12.71 1.55
N SER A 158 -15.49 12.03 0.70
CA SER A 158 -14.98 11.07 -0.29
C SER A 158 -15.32 11.52 -1.70
N PRO A 159 -14.45 11.27 -2.71
CA PRO A 159 -14.80 11.53 -4.10
C PRO A 159 -16.02 10.70 -4.47
N CYS A 160 -16.90 11.24 -5.30
CA CYS A 160 -18.15 10.55 -5.65
C CYS A 160 -18.54 10.76 -7.10
N GLY A 161 -19.42 9.89 -7.60
CA GLY A 161 -20.09 10.15 -8.85
C GLY A 161 -20.93 11.42 -8.80
N TRP A 162 -20.94 12.17 -9.89
CA TRP A 162 -21.73 13.39 -9.98
C TRP A 162 -22.24 13.61 -11.39
N LEU A 163 -23.47 14.07 -11.53
CA LEU A 163 -24.12 14.28 -12.81
C LEU A 163 -24.75 15.66 -12.89
N ARG A 164 -24.39 16.39 -13.93
CA ARG A 164 -24.94 17.71 -14.27
C ARG A 164 -25.53 17.66 -15.67
N ALA A 165 -26.65 18.33 -15.86
CA ALA A 165 -27.19 18.55 -17.20
C ALA A 165 -27.85 19.91 -17.28
N GLY A 166 -27.75 20.52 -18.45
CA GLY A 166 -28.31 21.84 -18.69
C GLY A 166 -28.73 22.11 -20.11
N THR A 167 -29.43 23.22 -20.28
CA THR A 167 -29.92 23.71 -21.57
C THR A 167 -28.83 24.33 -22.44
N GLN A 168 -27.69 24.70 -21.84
CA GLN A 168 -26.50 25.26 -22.48
C GLN A 168 -25.23 24.77 -21.76
N ALA A 169 -24.06 24.97 -22.37
CA ALA A 169 -22.78 24.53 -21.80
C ALA A 169 -22.54 25.10 -20.39
N GLY A 170 -22.09 24.26 -19.46
CA GLY A 170 -21.81 24.63 -18.07
C GLY A 170 -23.03 24.87 -17.17
N ALA A 171 -24.23 25.00 -17.75
CA ALA A 171 -25.48 25.11 -16.99
C ALA A 171 -25.85 23.76 -16.36
N ALA A 172 -26.44 23.84 -15.16
CA ALA A 172 -26.95 22.67 -14.42
C ALA A 172 -28.42 22.89 -14.03
N ASP A 173 -29.18 23.55 -14.91
CA ASP A 173 -30.58 23.93 -14.71
C ASP A 173 -31.56 22.76 -14.88
N LEU A 174 -31.10 21.62 -15.39
CA LEU A 174 -31.92 20.41 -15.52
C LEU A 174 -31.56 19.35 -14.45
N LEU A 175 -30.28 19.17 -14.15
CA LEU A 175 -29.76 18.23 -13.15
C LEU A 175 -28.48 18.77 -12.53
N ASP A 176 -28.34 18.61 -11.21
CA ASP A 176 -27.09 18.78 -10.48
C ASP A 176 -27.13 17.88 -9.24
N ILE A 177 -26.74 16.61 -9.39
CA ILE A 177 -26.94 15.60 -8.34
C ILE A 177 -25.71 14.72 -8.14
N ALA A 178 -25.49 14.31 -6.89
CA ALA A 178 -24.61 13.18 -6.57
C ALA A 178 -25.20 11.88 -7.12
N VAL A 179 -24.35 10.98 -7.60
CA VAL A 179 -24.71 9.66 -8.11
C VAL A 179 -23.80 8.63 -7.46
N CYS A 180 -24.40 7.60 -6.83
CA CYS A 180 -23.65 6.45 -6.33
C CYS A 180 -23.32 5.52 -7.50
N THR A 181 -22.08 5.56 -7.98
CA THR A 181 -21.60 4.76 -9.12
C THR A 181 -21.55 3.27 -8.80
N ASP A 182 -21.36 2.42 -9.81
CA ASP A 182 -21.12 0.98 -9.64
C ASP A 182 -19.85 0.69 -8.85
N PHE A 183 -18.83 1.55 -8.92
CA PHE A 183 -17.65 1.52 -8.06
C PHE A 183 -18.03 1.70 -6.58
N GLU A 184 -18.76 2.78 -6.27
CA GLU A 184 -19.21 3.08 -4.90
C GLU A 184 -20.21 2.03 -4.39
N ARG A 185 -21.13 1.58 -5.24
CA ARG A 185 -22.10 0.52 -4.91
C ARG A 185 -21.41 -0.81 -4.63
N ALA A 186 -20.35 -1.14 -5.38
CA ALA A 186 -19.60 -2.37 -5.16
C ALA A 186 -19.01 -2.42 -3.75
N PHE A 187 -18.36 -1.33 -3.34
CA PHE A 187 -17.88 -1.15 -1.97
C PHE A 187 -19.00 -1.26 -0.93
N HIS A 188 -20.06 -0.46 -1.07
CA HIS A 188 -21.14 -0.43 -0.08
C HIS A 188 -21.82 -1.79 0.09
N HIS A 189 -22.12 -2.50 -1.01
CA HIS A 189 -22.76 -3.82 -0.94
C HIS A 189 -21.85 -4.88 -0.32
N ALA A 190 -20.55 -4.86 -0.65
CA ALA A 190 -19.57 -5.76 -0.06
C ALA A 190 -19.45 -5.56 1.46
N VAL A 191 -19.25 -4.31 1.89
CA VAL A 191 -19.14 -3.94 3.30
C VAL A 191 -20.44 -4.25 4.07
N GLN A 192 -21.59 -3.90 3.50
CA GLN A 192 -22.89 -4.15 4.13
C GLN A 192 -23.13 -5.66 4.33
N ALA A 193 -22.82 -6.48 3.34
CA ALA A 193 -22.97 -7.93 3.45
C ALA A 193 -22.12 -8.53 4.58
N VAL A 194 -20.92 -8.02 4.81
CA VAL A 194 -20.06 -8.43 5.93
C VAL A 194 -20.61 -7.93 7.26
N ARG A 195 -21.11 -6.69 7.32
CA ARG A 195 -21.69 -6.11 8.55
C ARG A 195 -22.96 -6.81 9.03
N GLU A 196 -23.80 -7.25 8.10
CA GLU A 196 -25.07 -7.92 8.38
C GLU A 196 -24.91 -9.42 8.60
N HIS A 197 -23.73 -9.98 8.31
CA HIS A 197 -23.46 -11.40 8.52
C HIS A 197 -23.39 -11.74 10.03
N PRO A 198 -24.06 -12.80 10.50
CA PRO A 198 -24.02 -13.21 11.90
C PRO A 198 -22.71 -13.94 12.24
N TRP A 199 -21.66 -13.17 12.57
CA TRP A 199 -20.36 -13.72 12.96
C TRP A 199 -20.42 -14.56 14.24
N PRO A 200 -19.57 -15.59 14.37
CA PRO A 200 -19.47 -16.35 15.61
C PRO A 200 -18.94 -15.46 16.75
N PRO A 201 -19.17 -15.84 18.02
CA PRO A 201 -18.88 -14.98 19.18
C PRO A 201 -17.37 -14.80 19.49
N GLY A 202 -16.47 -15.51 18.81
CA GLY A 202 -15.05 -15.51 19.11
C GLY A 202 -14.16 -15.55 17.86
N GLU A 203 -12.97 -14.98 18.01
CA GLU A 203 -11.92 -14.95 16.98
C GLU A 203 -11.15 -16.29 16.89
N PRO A 204 -10.67 -16.67 15.69
CA PRO A 204 -10.97 -16.04 14.41
C PRO A 204 -12.38 -16.35 13.91
N TYR A 205 -13.02 -15.36 13.29
CA TYR A 205 -14.41 -15.46 12.84
C TYR A 205 -14.56 -16.34 11.59
N PHE A 206 -13.50 -16.41 10.78
CA PHE A 206 -13.44 -17.18 9.54
C PHE A 206 -12.00 -17.61 9.23
N GLU A 207 -11.85 -18.60 8.35
CA GLU A 207 -10.55 -18.89 7.73
C GLU A 207 -10.25 -17.81 6.68
N ARG A 208 -11.09 -17.74 5.63
CA ARG A 208 -10.95 -16.75 4.56
C ARG A 208 -12.29 -16.07 4.22
N LEU A 209 -12.27 -14.75 4.19
CA LEU A 209 -13.35 -13.90 3.67
C LEU A 209 -12.91 -13.35 2.30
N LEU A 210 -13.41 -13.96 1.22
CA LEU A 210 -13.11 -13.54 -0.15
C LEU A 210 -14.15 -12.52 -0.64
N LEU A 211 -13.68 -11.33 -1.04
CA LEU A 211 -14.48 -10.27 -1.67
C LEU A 211 -14.08 -10.16 -3.14
N ARG A 212 -14.75 -10.92 -3.99
CA ARG A 212 -14.52 -10.94 -5.42
C ARG A 212 -15.34 -9.86 -6.11
N ILE A 213 -14.67 -8.85 -6.67
CA ILE A 213 -15.33 -7.73 -7.35
C ILE A 213 -14.82 -7.64 -8.79
N ASP A 214 -15.73 -7.73 -9.74
CA ASP A 214 -15.46 -7.47 -11.15
C ASP A 214 -16.03 -6.09 -11.48
N LEU A 215 -15.20 -5.17 -11.96
CA LEU A 215 -15.58 -3.81 -12.33
C LEU A 215 -15.05 -3.47 -13.74
N PRO A 216 -15.61 -2.44 -14.40
CA PRO A 216 -14.94 -1.82 -15.53
C PRO A 216 -13.55 -1.32 -15.09
N GLY A 217 -13.51 -0.40 -14.13
CA GLY A 217 -12.30 0.15 -13.52
C GLY A 217 -11.29 0.69 -14.54
N PHE A 218 -10.16 1.19 -14.06
CA PHE A 218 -9.00 1.46 -14.92
C PHE A 218 -7.70 1.39 -14.13
N GLU A 219 -6.63 1.11 -14.87
CA GLU A 219 -5.24 1.24 -14.44
C GLU A 219 -4.53 2.14 -15.45
N GLN A 220 -3.86 3.16 -14.94
CA GLN A 220 -3.17 4.15 -15.77
C GLN A 220 -1.76 4.34 -15.22
N PRO A 221 -0.77 3.66 -15.82
CA PRO A 221 0.63 3.89 -15.51
C PRO A 221 1.02 5.33 -15.79
N ILE A 222 1.75 5.93 -14.87
CA ILE A 222 2.36 7.25 -15.00
C ILE A 222 3.86 7.05 -15.16
N ALA A 223 4.43 7.59 -16.22
CA ALA A 223 5.85 7.39 -16.60
C ALA A 223 6.87 7.88 -15.54
N TRP A 224 6.42 8.51 -14.46
CA TRP A 224 7.26 9.05 -13.41
C TRP A 224 7.02 8.30 -12.10
N ALA A 225 8.09 7.78 -11.50
CA ALA A 225 8.14 7.02 -10.23
C ALA A 225 7.45 5.64 -10.22
N ASP A 226 7.28 5.00 -11.38
CA ASP A 226 6.60 3.68 -11.49
C ASP A 226 5.18 3.67 -10.88
N GLU A 227 4.56 4.85 -10.77
CA GLU A 227 3.22 5.08 -10.23
C GLU A 227 2.14 4.54 -11.18
N THR A 228 1.09 3.96 -10.62
CA THR A 228 -0.10 3.56 -11.39
C THR A 228 -1.35 4.08 -10.70
N ILE A 229 -2.12 4.94 -11.38
CA ILE A 229 -3.45 5.30 -10.90
C ILE A 229 -4.37 4.10 -11.15
N SER A 230 -4.75 3.41 -10.08
CA SER A 230 -5.56 2.19 -10.14
C SER A 230 -6.81 2.29 -9.30
N THR A 231 -7.99 2.21 -9.93
CA THR A 231 -9.24 2.10 -9.17
C THR A 231 -9.37 0.73 -8.50
N ALA A 232 -8.76 -0.32 -9.07
CA ALA A 232 -8.83 -1.65 -8.49
C ALA A 232 -8.03 -1.75 -7.19
N GLU A 233 -6.82 -1.20 -7.18
CA GLU A 233 -5.99 -1.10 -5.98
C GLU A 233 -6.65 -0.23 -4.93
N ALA A 234 -7.11 0.96 -5.30
CA ALA A 234 -7.79 1.86 -4.37
C ALA A 234 -9.01 1.20 -3.70
N LEU A 235 -9.79 0.41 -4.45
CA LEU A 235 -10.92 -0.33 -3.89
C LEU A 235 -10.49 -1.54 -3.05
N HIS A 236 -9.43 -2.25 -3.45
CA HIS A 236 -8.83 -3.33 -2.67
C HIS A 236 -8.46 -2.81 -1.28
N GLU A 237 -7.70 -1.72 -1.24
CA GLU A 237 -7.22 -1.06 -0.03
C GLU A 237 -8.37 -0.51 0.82
N ASP A 238 -9.37 0.13 0.20
CA ASP A 238 -10.56 0.58 0.90
C ASP A 238 -11.29 -0.58 1.58
N LEU A 239 -11.58 -1.66 0.86
CA LEU A 239 -12.27 -2.82 1.39
C LEU A 239 -11.51 -3.46 2.54
N TYR A 240 -10.21 -3.66 2.37
CA TYR A 240 -9.39 -4.32 3.37
C TYR A 240 -9.43 -3.57 4.70
N PHE A 241 -9.06 -2.29 4.69
CA PHE A 241 -8.97 -1.50 5.92
C PHE A 241 -10.34 -1.15 6.50
N SER A 242 -11.36 -0.90 5.67
CA SER A 242 -12.73 -0.68 6.18
C SER A 242 -13.30 -1.90 6.90
N LEU A 243 -12.99 -3.11 6.42
CA LEU A 243 -13.42 -4.33 7.08
C LEU A 243 -12.58 -4.63 8.32
N LEU A 244 -11.27 -4.33 8.30
CA LEU A 244 -10.43 -4.42 9.48
C LEU A 244 -10.96 -3.52 10.62
N GLU A 245 -11.29 -2.26 10.30
CA GLU A 245 -11.91 -1.29 11.21
C GLU A 245 -13.25 -1.80 11.76
N PHE A 246 -14.09 -2.38 10.89
CA PHE A 246 -15.34 -3.01 11.31
C PHE A 246 -15.10 -4.15 12.32
N PHE A 247 -14.17 -5.06 12.04
CA PHE A 247 -13.90 -6.19 12.95
C PHE A 247 -13.24 -5.74 14.27
N GLN A 248 -12.45 -4.66 14.26
CA GLN A 248 -11.97 -4.02 15.49
C GLN A 248 -13.14 -3.57 16.37
N GLN A 249 -14.09 -2.83 15.80
CA GLN A 249 -15.29 -2.41 16.53
C GLN A 249 -16.18 -3.58 16.94
N HIS A 250 -16.36 -4.57 16.07
CA HIS A 250 -17.16 -5.77 16.33
C HIS A 250 -16.61 -6.56 17.54
N SER A 251 -15.29 -6.62 17.68
CA SER A 251 -14.62 -7.26 18.80
C SER A 251 -14.52 -6.40 20.07
N GLY A 252 -15.00 -5.15 20.03
CA GLY A 252 -14.92 -4.19 21.14
C GLY A 252 -13.54 -3.55 21.32
N ARG A 253 -12.62 -3.70 20.35
CA ARG A 253 -11.28 -3.08 20.38
C ARG A 253 -11.29 -1.66 19.81
N PRO A 254 -10.35 -0.79 20.26
CA PRO A 254 -10.15 0.50 19.61
C PRO A 254 -9.62 0.32 18.17
N LEU A 255 -9.85 1.34 17.33
CA LEU A 255 -9.30 1.37 15.99
C LEU A 255 -7.76 1.34 16.02
N GLY A 256 -7.16 0.55 15.13
CA GLY A 256 -5.70 0.37 15.06
C GLY A 256 -5.13 -0.67 16.03
N ASP A 257 -5.96 -1.39 16.80
CA ASP A 257 -5.48 -2.50 17.63
C ASP A 257 -4.96 -3.65 16.73
N ARG A 258 -3.65 -3.90 16.79
CA ARG A 258 -2.92 -4.90 15.99
C ARG A 258 -3.05 -6.34 16.53
N ARG A 259 -3.78 -6.54 17.63
CA ARG A 259 -4.07 -7.87 18.23
C ARG A 259 -5.35 -8.50 17.70
N LEU A 260 -6.09 -7.82 16.82
CA LEU A 260 -7.29 -8.37 16.20
C LEU A 260 -6.92 -9.60 15.36
N GLN A 261 -7.66 -10.70 15.53
CA GLN A 261 -7.48 -11.92 14.75
C GLN A 261 -8.78 -12.28 14.02
N PRO A 262 -9.24 -11.52 13.01
CA PRO A 262 -10.55 -11.79 12.40
C PRO A 262 -10.55 -13.04 11.50
N GLY A 263 -9.38 -13.46 11.01
CA GLY A 263 -9.21 -14.34 9.86
C GLY A 263 -8.65 -13.58 8.65
N GLN A 264 -8.46 -14.27 7.52
CA GLN A 264 -7.86 -13.68 6.32
C GLN A 264 -8.91 -12.94 5.46
N ILE A 265 -8.88 -11.60 5.47
CA ILE A 265 -9.72 -10.74 4.61
C ILE A 265 -9.03 -10.58 3.26
N VAL A 266 -9.70 -10.99 2.17
CA VAL A 266 -9.10 -11.01 0.83
C VAL A 266 -9.98 -10.29 -0.19
N PRO A 267 -9.75 -9.00 -0.44
CA PRO A 267 -10.29 -8.33 -1.62
C PRO A 267 -9.60 -8.81 -2.90
N ASP A 268 -10.37 -9.27 -3.88
CA ASP A 268 -9.91 -9.63 -5.22
C ASP A 268 -10.72 -8.81 -6.23
N VAL A 269 -10.25 -7.58 -6.45
CA VAL A 269 -10.85 -6.60 -7.36
C VAL A 269 -10.18 -6.71 -8.72
N ARG A 270 -10.93 -7.04 -9.77
CA ARG A 270 -10.41 -7.10 -11.16
C ARG A 270 -11.13 -6.11 -12.07
N THR A 271 -10.37 -5.53 -12.99
CA THR A 271 -10.83 -4.56 -14.00
C THR A 271 -11.18 -5.25 -15.33
N GLY A 272 -11.75 -4.48 -16.27
CA GLY A 272 -12.07 -4.91 -17.64
C GLY A 272 -13.42 -5.62 -17.79
N SER A 273 -14.23 -5.70 -16.73
CA SER A 273 -15.57 -6.30 -16.83
C SER A 273 -16.60 -5.31 -17.34
N ALA A 274 -17.31 -5.65 -18.41
CA ALA A 274 -18.48 -4.89 -18.87
C ALA A 274 -19.74 -5.12 -18.00
N ALA A 275 -19.73 -6.17 -17.16
CA ALA A 275 -20.83 -6.55 -16.29
C ALA A 275 -20.33 -6.54 -14.83
N PRO A 276 -20.39 -5.38 -14.15
CA PRO A 276 -19.89 -5.30 -12.80
C PRO A 276 -20.65 -6.23 -11.85
N ARG A 277 -19.93 -6.86 -10.93
CA ARG A 277 -20.48 -7.88 -10.03
C ARG A 277 -19.71 -7.93 -8.72
N VAL A 278 -20.44 -8.10 -7.62
CA VAL A 278 -19.88 -8.28 -6.27
C VAL A 278 -20.21 -9.67 -5.78
N ARG A 279 -19.20 -10.39 -5.30
CA ARG A 279 -19.33 -11.69 -4.66
C ARG A 279 -18.57 -11.69 -3.34
N VAL A 280 -19.26 -12.04 -2.26
CA VAL A 280 -18.66 -12.19 -0.93
C VAL A 280 -18.89 -13.62 -0.49
N SER A 281 -17.83 -14.31 -0.09
CA SER A 281 -17.91 -15.71 0.33
C SER A 281 -16.94 -16.03 1.46
N LEU A 282 -17.34 -16.96 2.33
CA LEU A 282 -16.46 -17.59 3.30
C LEU A 282 -15.92 -18.88 2.70
N GLN A 283 -14.62 -19.08 2.81
CA GLN A 283 -13.93 -20.23 2.24
C GLN A 283 -13.00 -20.85 3.27
N PRO A 284 -12.81 -22.18 3.25
CA PRO A 284 -11.68 -22.77 3.93
C PRO A 284 -10.37 -22.32 3.27
N PHE A 285 -9.25 -22.45 3.98
CA PHE A 285 -7.94 -22.33 3.37
C PHE A 285 -7.72 -23.43 2.33
N ASP A 286 -7.03 -23.08 1.24
CA ASP A 286 -6.56 -24.02 0.23
C ASP A 286 -5.10 -23.71 -0.12
N ALA A 287 -4.21 -24.01 0.84
CA ALA A 287 -2.78 -23.75 0.71
C ALA A 287 -2.17 -24.42 -0.53
N ALA A 288 -2.61 -25.64 -0.84
CA ALA A 288 -2.14 -26.38 -2.01
C ALA A 288 -2.53 -25.68 -3.33
N ALA A 289 -3.77 -25.19 -3.46
CA ALA A 289 -4.18 -24.46 -4.65
C ALA A 289 -3.45 -23.12 -4.78
N GLN A 290 -3.21 -22.40 -3.67
CA GLN A 290 -2.43 -21.16 -3.67
C GLN A 290 -1.00 -21.39 -4.16
N ASP A 291 -0.31 -22.39 -3.62
CA ASP A 291 1.07 -22.71 -3.96
C ASP A 291 1.16 -23.16 -5.43
N ALA A 292 0.20 -23.98 -5.89
CA ALA A 292 0.10 -24.39 -7.30
C ALA A 292 -0.14 -23.20 -8.24
N LEU A 293 -0.94 -22.22 -7.84
CA LEU A 293 -1.16 -20.99 -8.62
C LEU A 293 0.14 -20.18 -8.74
N ALA A 294 0.84 -19.98 -7.63
CA ALA A 294 2.09 -19.22 -7.60
C ALA A 294 3.16 -19.86 -8.49
N ALA A 295 3.31 -21.19 -8.42
CA ALA A 295 4.23 -21.95 -9.26
C ALA A 295 3.87 -21.83 -10.75
N ARG A 296 2.59 -22.02 -11.11
CA ARG A 296 2.12 -21.94 -12.51
C ARG A 296 2.34 -20.57 -13.13
N LYS A 297 2.25 -19.50 -12.34
CA LYS A 297 2.36 -18.12 -12.80
C LYS A 297 3.78 -17.57 -12.77
N GLY A 298 4.76 -18.31 -12.24
CA GLY A 298 6.15 -17.86 -12.16
C GLY A 298 6.34 -16.59 -11.33
N LEU A 299 5.53 -16.43 -10.27
CA LEU A 299 5.46 -15.19 -9.48
C LEU A 299 6.62 -15.03 -8.51
N ARG A 300 7.39 -16.10 -8.31
CA ARG A 300 8.55 -16.13 -7.43
C ARG A 300 9.77 -16.59 -8.22
N ALA A 301 10.93 -16.07 -7.87
CA ALA A 301 12.18 -16.50 -8.49
C ALA A 301 12.46 -17.96 -8.15
N ALA A 302 12.77 -18.75 -9.19
CA ALA A 302 13.04 -20.18 -9.06
C ALA A 302 14.33 -20.44 -8.26
N ALA A 303 14.46 -21.67 -7.76
CA ALA A 303 15.67 -22.13 -7.06
C ALA A 303 16.92 -22.05 -7.96
N GLY A 304 18.07 -21.79 -7.34
CA GLY A 304 19.39 -21.89 -7.98
C GLY A 304 19.95 -20.61 -8.60
N GLN A 305 19.18 -19.51 -8.59
CA GLN A 305 19.72 -18.19 -8.95
C GLN A 305 20.48 -17.58 -7.76
N PRO A 306 21.65 -16.92 -7.97
CA PRO A 306 22.34 -16.20 -6.91
C PRO A 306 21.46 -15.10 -6.29
N LEU A 307 21.52 -14.95 -4.97
CA LEU A 307 20.65 -14.03 -4.21
C LEU A 307 20.77 -12.58 -4.69
N GLU A 308 21.97 -12.14 -5.04
CA GLU A 308 22.27 -10.80 -5.55
C GLU A 308 21.64 -10.51 -6.92
N SER A 309 21.35 -11.56 -7.70
CA SER A 309 20.78 -11.43 -9.04
C SER A 309 19.25 -11.39 -9.06
N LEU A 310 18.60 -11.78 -7.95
CA LEU A 310 17.15 -11.88 -7.85
C LEU A 310 16.49 -10.54 -8.16
N ASP A 311 15.63 -10.56 -9.19
CA ASP A 311 14.86 -9.41 -9.69
C ASP A 311 13.45 -9.33 -9.10
N ARG A 312 13.07 -10.33 -8.31
CA ARG A 312 11.79 -10.48 -7.61
C ARG A 312 11.98 -11.42 -6.44
N ALA A 313 10.98 -11.49 -5.58
CA ALA A 313 11.05 -12.27 -4.36
C ALA A 313 11.17 -13.80 -4.65
N PRO A 314 11.97 -14.55 -3.87
CA PRO A 314 12.23 -15.98 -4.10
C PRO A 314 11.06 -16.88 -3.67
N ALA A 315 11.00 -18.09 -4.23
CA ALA A 315 10.02 -19.10 -3.78
C ALA A 315 10.35 -19.58 -2.35
N PRO A 316 9.36 -19.93 -1.51
CA PRO A 316 9.61 -20.46 -0.16
C PRO A 316 10.55 -21.67 -0.15
N GLU A 317 10.50 -22.52 -1.16
CA GLU A 317 11.37 -23.69 -1.31
C GLU A 317 12.83 -23.28 -1.51
N HIS A 318 13.09 -22.19 -2.26
CA HIS A 318 14.43 -21.65 -2.44
C HIS A 318 14.98 -21.14 -1.10
N ILE A 319 14.18 -20.40 -0.33
CA ILE A 319 14.55 -19.90 1.00
C ILE A 319 14.89 -21.09 1.92
N ALA A 320 14.04 -22.11 1.96
CA ALA A 320 14.25 -23.30 2.78
C ALA A 320 15.51 -24.07 2.38
N GLN A 321 15.77 -24.27 1.08
CA GLN A 321 16.98 -24.92 0.57
C GLN A 321 18.26 -24.19 0.98
N ILE A 322 18.25 -22.86 0.90
CA ILE A 322 19.37 -22.02 1.35
C ILE A 322 19.65 -22.26 2.83
N LEU A 323 18.64 -22.11 3.69
CA LEU A 323 18.79 -22.31 5.13
C LEU A 323 19.23 -23.74 5.50
N GLN A 324 18.77 -24.74 4.75
CA GLN A 324 19.17 -26.13 4.92
C GLN A 324 20.63 -26.36 4.54
N SER A 325 21.15 -25.67 3.53
CA SER A 325 22.54 -25.83 3.06
C SER A 325 23.59 -25.25 4.00
N TRP A 326 23.22 -24.27 4.83
CA TRP A 326 24.16 -23.58 5.72
C TRP A 326 24.38 -24.31 7.06
N PRO A 327 25.60 -24.26 7.64
CA PRO A 327 25.84 -24.82 8.96
C PRO A 327 25.13 -24.00 10.05
N GLY A 328 24.63 -24.69 11.08
CA GLY A 328 23.94 -24.09 12.22
C GLY A 328 22.85 -24.99 12.80
N ARG A 329 22.24 -24.57 13.89
CA ARG A 329 21.09 -25.24 14.50
C ARG A 329 19.80 -24.71 13.87
N ARG A 330 18.96 -25.61 13.37
CA ARG A 330 17.68 -25.25 12.76
C ARG A 330 16.59 -25.17 13.83
N PHE A 331 15.63 -24.28 13.64
CA PHE A 331 14.40 -24.21 14.41
C PHE A 331 13.25 -23.83 13.48
N SER A 332 12.01 -24.06 13.91
CA SER A 332 10.84 -23.82 13.08
C SER A 332 9.59 -23.61 13.93
N ALA A 333 8.57 -23.01 13.33
CA ALA A 333 7.23 -22.91 13.89
C ALA A 333 6.16 -23.15 12.82
N PRO A 334 4.99 -23.69 13.19
CA PRO A 334 3.88 -23.86 12.26
C PRO A 334 3.17 -22.52 11.97
N THR A 335 2.56 -22.41 10.79
CA THR A 335 1.61 -21.33 10.47
C THR A 335 0.16 -21.81 10.61
N ARG A 336 -0.80 -20.89 10.56
CA ARG A 336 -2.23 -21.24 10.63
C ARG A 336 -2.70 -22.10 9.46
N GLN A 337 -2.13 -21.95 8.26
CA GLN A 337 -2.47 -22.77 7.09
C GLN A 337 -1.58 -24.02 6.94
N GLY A 338 -0.76 -24.34 7.94
CA GLY A 338 0.07 -25.55 7.94
C GLY A 338 1.40 -25.43 7.18
N ARG A 339 1.80 -24.21 6.80
CA ARG A 339 3.17 -23.93 6.32
C ARG A 339 4.13 -23.88 7.51
N THR A 340 5.41 -23.69 7.22
CA THR A 340 6.48 -23.67 8.23
C THR A 340 7.28 -22.38 8.13
N VAL A 341 7.44 -21.70 9.26
CA VAL A 341 8.45 -20.65 9.44
C VAL A 341 9.78 -21.35 9.69
N TRP A 342 10.78 -21.10 8.84
CA TRP A 342 12.11 -21.69 8.95
C TRP A 342 13.10 -20.71 9.57
N GLY A 343 13.86 -21.16 10.55
CA GLY A 343 14.90 -20.39 11.21
C GLY A 343 16.24 -21.12 11.31
N LEU A 344 17.31 -20.34 11.34
CA LEU A 344 18.70 -20.81 11.48
C LEU A 344 19.40 -20.05 12.60
N TYR A 345 19.99 -20.77 13.54
CA TYR A 345 20.89 -20.24 14.55
C TYR A 345 22.33 -20.65 14.22
N HIS A 346 23.19 -19.66 14.02
CA HIS A 346 24.61 -19.82 13.75
C HIS A 346 25.42 -19.36 14.99
N PRO A 347 25.94 -20.29 15.80
CA PRO A 347 26.71 -19.95 17.01
C PRO A 347 28.10 -19.42 16.66
N GLY A 348 28.59 -18.46 17.44
CA GLY A 348 29.94 -17.90 17.29
C GLY A 348 30.43 -17.21 18.54
N THR A 349 31.54 -16.47 18.42
CA THR A 349 32.20 -15.77 19.54
C THR A 349 31.94 -14.26 19.55
N GLN A 350 31.42 -13.71 18.44
CA GLN A 350 30.97 -12.32 18.35
C GLN A 350 29.70 -12.08 19.17
N CYS A 351 29.36 -10.81 19.40
CA CYS A 351 28.10 -10.42 20.02
C CYS A 351 26.93 -10.86 19.11
N PRO A 352 25.95 -11.63 19.63
CA PRO A 352 24.86 -12.16 18.84
C PRO A 352 23.91 -11.08 18.33
N VAL A 353 23.49 -11.23 17.07
CA VAL A 353 22.42 -10.43 16.46
C VAL A 353 21.30 -11.33 15.94
N PHE A 354 20.05 -10.88 16.05
CA PHE A 354 18.91 -11.53 15.41
C PHE A 354 18.54 -10.74 14.15
N ILE A 355 18.46 -11.40 13.00
CA ILE A 355 18.08 -10.80 11.72
C ILE A 355 16.77 -11.45 11.26
N SER A 356 15.77 -10.64 10.91
CA SER A 356 14.52 -11.13 10.32
C SER A 356 14.08 -10.35 9.09
N GLY A 357 13.24 -10.99 8.28
CA GLY A 357 12.53 -10.38 7.16
C GLY A 357 11.20 -11.08 6.90
N GLY A 358 10.33 -10.43 6.14
CA GLY A 358 9.03 -10.99 5.75
C GLY A 358 8.05 -11.18 6.93
N GLN A 359 8.16 -10.35 7.98
CA GLN A 359 7.12 -10.23 9.02
C GLN A 359 5.81 -9.76 8.39
N HIS A 360 5.89 -8.66 7.63
CA HIS A 360 4.85 -8.28 6.69
C HIS A 360 5.20 -8.87 5.33
N ALA A 361 4.33 -9.72 4.82
CA ALA A 361 4.71 -10.59 3.72
C ALA A 361 4.66 -9.94 2.33
N ASN A 362 4.05 -8.76 2.20
CA ASN A 362 4.10 -7.93 1.00
C ASN A 362 5.40 -7.08 0.91
N GLU A 363 6.16 -6.97 1.99
CA GLU A 363 7.42 -6.22 2.07
C GLU A 363 8.62 -7.13 1.72
N THR A 364 8.73 -7.47 0.43
CA THR A 364 9.50 -8.64 0.01
C THR A 364 11.02 -8.44 -0.09
N SER A 365 11.53 -7.21 -0.13
CA SER A 365 12.98 -6.97 -0.24
C SER A 365 13.74 -7.37 1.03
N GLY A 366 13.09 -7.29 2.20
CA GLY A 366 13.66 -7.68 3.49
C GLY A 366 14.02 -9.17 3.55
N VAL A 367 13.26 -10.03 2.86
CA VAL A 367 13.53 -11.47 2.76
C VAL A 367 14.90 -11.73 2.13
N VAL A 368 15.16 -11.12 0.97
CA VAL A 368 16.42 -11.29 0.24
C VAL A 368 17.56 -10.57 0.96
N GLY A 369 17.29 -9.38 1.51
CA GLY A 369 18.27 -8.63 2.31
C GLY A 369 18.79 -9.42 3.51
N ALA A 370 17.89 -10.10 4.24
CA ALA A 370 18.24 -10.94 5.38
C ALA A 370 19.11 -12.13 4.98
N LEU A 371 18.77 -12.82 3.88
CA LEU A 371 19.54 -13.94 3.36
C LEU A 371 20.94 -13.51 2.91
N ARG A 372 21.05 -12.41 2.15
CA ARG A 372 22.33 -11.87 1.69
C ARG A 372 23.22 -11.40 2.85
N ALA A 373 22.63 -10.75 3.86
CA ALA A 373 23.38 -10.32 5.04
C ALA A 373 23.93 -11.51 5.82
N ALA A 374 23.10 -12.53 6.09
CA ALA A 374 23.55 -13.77 6.74
C ALA A 374 24.63 -14.50 5.92
N GLU A 375 24.62 -14.35 4.59
CA GLU A 375 25.64 -14.87 3.69
C GLU A 375 26.98 -14.20 3.80
N ALA A 376 27.01 -12.88 3.85
CA ALA A 376 28.24 -12.16 4.13
C ALA A 376 28.72 -12.40 5.57
N LEU A 377 27.82 -12.47 6.56
CA LEU A 377 28.20 -12.67 7.96
C LEU A 377 28.85 -14.03 8.22
N ARG A 378 28.32 -15.13 7.66
CA ARG A 378 28.89 -16.47 7.94
C ARG A 378 30.34 -16.64 7.49
N GLN A 379 30.80 -15.78 6.58
CA GLN A 379 32.16 -15.80 6.06
C GLN A 379 33.14 -15.09 7.01
N GLN A 380 32.63 -14.44 8.07
CA GLN A 380 33.43 -13.74 9.07
C GLN A 380 33.78 -14.66 10.25
N ASP A 381 35.00 -14.51 10.76
CA ASP A 381 35.46 -15.26 11.92
C ASP A 381 34.62 -14.93 13.17
N GLY A 382 34.09 -15.98 13.80
CA GLY A 382 33.33 -15.87 15.03
C GLY A 382 31.92 -15.32 14.86
N ALA A 383 31.38 -15.20 13.63
CA ALA A 383 30.04 -14.72 13.37
C ALA A 383 28.99 -15.41 14.25
N HIS A 384 28.09 -14.64 14.85
CA HIS A 384 27.10 -15.15 15.80
C HIS A 384 25.74 -14.50 15.52
N PHE A 385 24.79 -15.27 14.99
CA PHE A 385 23.48 -14.73 14.66
C PHE A 385 22.35 -15.77 14.67
N ALA A 386 21.12 -15.29 14.84
CA ALA A 386 19.92 -16.02 14.47
C ALA A 386 19.25 -15.36 13.25
N LEU A 387 18.58 -16.16 12.42
CA LEU A 387 17.96 -15.73 11.18
C LEU A 387 16.55 -16.31 11.03
N ILE A 388 15.59 -15.46 10.68
CA ILE A 388 14.28 -15.84 10.11
C ILE A 388 14.07 -15.00 8.85
N ALA A 389 14.34 -15.57 7.68
CA ALA A 389 14.25 -14.82 6.43
C ALA A 389 12.80 -14.59 5.94
N LEU A 390 11.87 -15.46 6.34
CA LEU A 390 10.46 -15.38 5.99
C LEU A 390 9.61 -15.74 7.20
N GLU A 391 9.15 -14.73 7.93
CA GLU A 391 8.42 -14.91 9.18
C GLU A 391 6.91 -15.16 8.99
N ASN A 392 6.30 -14.65 7.91
CA ASN A 392 4.89 -14.86 7.58
C ASN A 392 4.68 -15.60 6.23
N PRO A 393 4.90 -16.93 6.17
CA PRO A 393 4.70 -17.72 4.95
C PRO A 393 3.27 -17.70 4.40
N ASP A 394 2.25 -17.60 5.27
CA ASP A 394 0.85 -17.60 4.84
C ASP A 394 0.46 -16.30 4.14
N GLY A 395 0.87 -15.15 4.71
CA GLY A 395 0.76 -13.87 4.03
C GLY A 395 1.57 -13.86 2.73
N TYR A 396 2.73 -14.52 2.69
CA TYR A 396 3.59 -14.55 1.50
C TYR A 396 2.99 -15.38 0.36
N ALA A 397 2.23 -16.43 0.67
CA ALA A 397 1.43 -17.15 -0.30
C ALA A 397 0.25 -16.31 -0.80
N LEU A 398 -0.45 -15.59 0.10
CA LEU A 398 -1.53 -14.68 -0.30
C LEU A 398 -1.02 -13.54 -1.20
N HIS A 399 0.14 -12.96 -0.88
CA HIS A 399 0.78 -11.94 -1.72
C HIS A 399 1.02 -12.47 -3.13
N ALA A 400 1.58 -13.69 -3.25
CA ALA A 400 1.76 -14.32 -4.55
C ALA A 400 0.42 -14.56 -5.27
N GLU A 401 -0.61 -15.02 -4.58
CA GLU A 401 -1.95 -15.19 -5.17
C GLU A 401 -2.50 -13.88 -5.75
N LEU A 402 -2.38 -12.77 -5.03
CA LEU A 402 -2.89 -11.47 -5.47
C LEU A 402 -2.05 -10.89 -6.63
N CYS A 403 -0.72 -11.02 -6.57
CA CYS A 403 0.18 -10.65 -7.68
C CYS A 403 -0.09 -11.44 -8.96
N ALA A 404 -0.75 -12.59 -8.91
CA ALA A 404 -1.14 -13.37 -10.09
C ALA A 404 -2.09 -12.61 -11.03
N TRP A 405 -2.79 -11.61 -10.48
CA TRP A 405 -3.73 -10.75 -11.17
C TRP A 405 -3.23 -9.31 -11.27
N HIS A 406 -2.66 -8.78 -10.19
CA HIS A 406 -2.18 -7.40 -10.15
C HIS A 406 -0.77 -7.34 -9.53
N ALA A 407 0.27 -7.51 -10.34
CA ALA A 407 1.65 -7.56 -9.84
C ALA A 407 2.17 -6.21 -9.31
N GLY A 408 1.57 -5.10 -9.74
CA GLY A 408 1.99 -3.74 -9.36
C GLY A 408 1.16 -3.10 -8.25
N HIS A 409 0.39 -3.86 -7.47
CA HIS A 409 -0.38 -3.33 -6.33
C HIS A 409 0.29 -3.69 -4.99
N MET A 410 0.09 -2.86 -3.96
CA MET A 410 0.67 -3.00 -2.61
C MET A 410 0.22 -4.25 -1.86
N HIS A 411 -1.03 -4.67 -2.07
CA HIS A 411 -1.66 -5.85 -1.45
C HIS A 411 -1.54 -5.88 0.08
N HIS A 412 -1.98 -4.83 0.77
CA HIS A 412 -1.96 -4.83 2.25
C HIS A 412 -2.79 -5.96 2.86
N ALA A 413 -3.73 -6.56 2.11
CA ALA A 413 -4.39 -7.79 2.51
C ALA A 413 -3.43 -8.95 2.85
N ALA A 414 -2.23 -8.95 2.26
CA ALA A 414 -1.18 -9.91 2.50
C ALA A 414 -0.13 -9.47 3.54
N ARG A 415 -0.29 -8.29 4.15
CA ARG A 415 0.60 -7.78 5.22
C ARG A 415 0.52 -8.67 6.46
N TYR A 416 -0.69 -8.98 6.93
CA TYR A 416 -0.94 -9.74 8.16
C TYR A 416 -0.90 -11.26 7.96
N THR A 417 -0.91 -12.01 9.06
CA THR A 417 -0.94 -13.48 9.01
C THR A 417 -2.29 -14.02 8.54
N ALA A 418 -2.42 -15.34 8.41
CA ALA A 418 -3.72 -15.97 8.16
C ALA A 418 -4.73 -15.86 9.33
N LEU A 419 -4.29 -15.44 10.53
CA LEU A 419 -5.21 -15.00 11.59
C LEU A 419 -5.70 -13.56 11.38
N GLY A 420 -5.05 -12.78 10.50
CA GLY A 420 -5.32 -11.37 10.26
C GLY A 420 -4.69 -10.42 11.30
N ASP A 421 -3.79 -10.93 12.14
CA ASP A 421 -3.02 -10.15 13.11
C ASP A 421 -1.61 -9.83 12.63
N ASP A 422 -0.98 -8.93 13.38
CA ASP A 422 0.44 -8.64 13.28
C ASP A 422 1.26 -9.58 14.19
N VAL A 423 2.22 -10.32 13.62
CA VAL A 423 3.06 -11.27 14.37
C VAL A 423 3.72 -10.62 15.59
N GLU A 424 4.13 -9.35 15.46
CA GLU A 424 4.77 -8.58 16.53
C GLU A 424 3.86 -8.33 17.75
N TYR A 425 2.54 -8.41 17.61
CA TYR A 425 1.59 -8.10 18.68
C TYR A 425 0.87 -9.33 19.24
N ARG A 426 1.19 -10.53 18.75
CA ARG A 426 0.60 -11.77 19.27
C ARG A 426 1.17 -12.14 20.65
N GLU A 427 0.34 -12.08 21.68
CA GLU A 427 0.79 -12.33 23.07
C GLU A 427 0.35 -13.68 23.63
N THR A 428 -0.71 -14.30 23.07
CA THR A 428 -1.34 -15.50 23.62
C THR A 428 -1.22 -16.71 22.69
N ALA A 429 -1.11 -17.90 23.29
CA ALA A 429 -1.07 -19.16 22.55
C ALA A 429 -2.38 -19.45 21.80
N PRO A 430 -2.35 -20.20 20.68
CA PRO A 430 -1.15 -20.70 20.01
C PRO A 430 -0.34 -19.57 19.37
N LEU A 431 0.97 -19.57 19.58
CA LEU A 431 1.85 -18.47 19.16
C LEU A 431 2.24 -18.59 17.67
N LEU A 432 2.16 -19.79 17.08
CA LEU A 432 2.37 -20.05 15.65
C LEU A 432 3.66 -19.39 15.15
N GLU A 433 3.60 -18.52 14.12
CA GLU A 433 4.76 -17.85 13.53
C GLU A 433 5.68 -17.19 14.59
N ARG A 434 5.10 -16.62 15.65
CA ARG A 434 5.85 -15.95 16.73
C ARG A 434 6.73 -16.90 17.55
N GLU A 435 6.41 -18.20 17.59
CA GLU A 435 7.25 -19.19 18.29
C GLU A 435 8.67 -19.23 17.70
N ALA A 436 8.80 -19.04 16.38
CA ALA A 436 10.10 -19.00 15.73
C ALA A 436 10.91 -17.78 16.20
N ARG A 437 10.28 -16.61 16.37
CA ARG A 437 10.93 -15.41 16.91
C ARG A 437 11.44 -15.63 18.33
N GLN A 438 10.60 -16.21 19.19
CA GLN A 438 10.99 -16.53 20.57
C GLN A 438 12.15 -17.53 20.60
N ALA A 439 12.12 -18.54 19.73
CA ALA A 439 13.22 -19.49 19.59
C ALA A 439 14.52 -18.80 19.12
N ALA A 440 14.45 -17.89 18.14
CA ALA A 440 15.61 -17.15 17.65
C ALA A 440 16.31 -16.35 18.77
N LEU A 441 15.53 -15.61 19.55
CA LEU A 441 16.03 -14.82 20.69
C LEU A 441 16.56 -15.72 21.81
N ALA A 442 15.83 -16.77 22.17
CA ALA A 442 16.24 -17.69 23.23
C ALA A 442 17.52 -18.48 22.88
N LEU A 443 17.70 -18.87 21.62
CA LEU A 443 18.88 -19.61 21.17
C LEU A 443 20.12 -18.73 21.07
N SER A 444 19.98 -17.50 20.57
CA SER A 444 21.10 -16.60 20.33
C SER A 444 21.48 -15.74 21.53
N GLY A 445 20.53 -15.42 22.41
CA GLY A 445 20.71 -14.39 23.43
C GLY A 445 20.91 -12.99 22.83
N ALA A 446 20.52 -12.79 21.57
CA ALA A 446 20.70 -11.52 20.87
C ALA A 446 19.96 -10.38 21.58
N GLN A 447 20.67 -9.28 21.81
CA GLN A 447 20.11 -8.06 22.37
C GLN A 447 19.79 -7.01 21.30
N LEU A 448 20.30 -7.23 20.08
CA LEU A 448 19.97 -6.47 18.88
C LEU A 448 19.15 -7.34 17.93
N HIS A 449 17.98 -6.84 17.54
CA HIS A 449 17.16 -7.37 16.46
C HIS A 449 17.17 -6.40 15.27
N VAL A 450 17.67 -6.85 14.12
CA VAL A 450 17.55 -6.13 12.85
C VAL A 450 16.35 -6.71 12.10
N ASN A 451 15.26 -5.95 12.04
CA ASN A 451 14.00 -6.37 11.46
C ASN A 451 13.78 -5.67 10.12
N LEU A 452 13.94 -6.41 9.03
CA LEU A 452 13.92 -5.85 7.68
C LEU A 452 12.50 -5.75 7.14
N HIS A 453 12.03 -4.51 7.00
CA HIS A 453 10.69 -4.12 6.57
C HIS A 453 10.72 -3.22 5.33
N GLY A 454 9.54 -3.01 4.77
CA GLY A 454 9.26 -2.12 3.65
C GLY A 454 7.93 -1.39 3.83
N TYR A 455 7.59 -0.55 2.87
CA TYR A 455 6.34 0.22 2.90
C TYR A 455 5.89 0.60 1.48
N PRO A 456 4.72 1.24 1.31
CA PRO A 456 4.20 1.63 0.01
C PRO A 456 5.26 2.31 -0.88
N ALA A 457 5.48 1.71 -2.06
CA ALA A 457 6.42 2.25 -3.04
C ALA A 457 5.82 3.34 -3.93
N HIS A 458 4.50 3.53 -3.83
CA HIS A 458 3.71 4.50 -4.57
C HIS A 458 2.54 5.02 -3.70
N GLU A 459 1.67 5.89 -4.23
CA GLU A 459 0.58 6.49 -3.44
C GLU A 459 -0.44 5.46 -2.90
N TRP A 460 -0.60 5.41 -1.58
CA TRP A 460 -1.67 4.63 -0.93
C TRP A 460 -2.94 5.45 -0.73
N THR A 461 -4.05 5.03 -1.33
CA THR A 461 -5.33 5.76 -1.24
C THR A 461 -6.50 4.89 -0.77
N ARG A 462 -7.45 5.54 -0.08
CA ARG A 462 -8.74 4.96 0.35
C ARG A 462 -9.90 5.90 -0.03
N PRO A 463 -10.20 6.05 -1.33
CA PRO A 463 -11.13 7.07 -1.84
C PRO A 463 -12.50 7.08 -1.14
N LEU A 464 -13.07 5.92 -0.82
CA LEU A 464 -14.41 5.78 -0.24
C LEU A 464 -14.43 5.92 1.28
N SER A 465 -13.25 6.03 1.92
CA SER A 465 -13.07 6.26 3.35
C SER A 465 -12.44 7.62 3.68
N GLY A 466 -12.63 8.63 2.82
CA GLY A 466 -12.10 9.98 3.02
C GLY A 466 -10.79 10.28 2.27
N TYR A 467 -10.40 9.41 1.34
CA TYR A 467 -9.21 9.47 0.47
C TYR A 467 -7.88 9.18 1.16
N VAL A 468 -7.58 9.89 2.25
CA VAL A 468 -6.34 9.70 3.01
C VAL A 468 -6.49 8.48 3.94
N PRO A 469 -5.58 7.50 3.92
CA PRO A 469 -5.64 6.35 4.81
C PRO A 469 -5.54 6.75 6.29
N ARG A 470 -6.65 6.62 7.03
CA ARG A 470 -6.71 6.98 8.46
C ARG A 470 -5.71 6.19 9.29
N GLY A 471 -4.97 6.87 10.16
CA GLY A 471 -3.95 6.26 11.02
C GLY A 471 -2.65 5.93 10.29
N PHE A 472 -2.63 6.09 8.96
CA PHE A 472 -1.47 5.85 8.11
C PHE A 472 -1.17 7.05 7.20
N GLU A 473 -1.63 8.25 7.59
CA GLU A 473 -1.52 9.46 6.77
C GLU A 473 -0.05 9.77 6.40
N GLN A 474 0.87 9.46 7.32
CA GLN A 474 2.31 9.65 7.09
C GLN A 474 2.90 8.64 6.10
N TRP A 475 2.25 7.50 5.87
CA TRP A 475 2.71 6.40 5.00
C TRP A 475 2.12 6.46 3.59
N MET A 476 1.14 7.35 3.38
CA MET A 476 0.44 7.53 2.12
C MET A 476 1.36 7.76 0.91
N CYS A 477 2.42 8.55 1.07
CA CYS A 477 3.36 8.86 -0.01
C CYS A 477 4.77 8.33 0.31
N PRO A 478 5.47 7.78 -0.70
CA PRO A 478 6.90 7.47 -0.62
C PRO A 478 7.73 8.70 -0.21
N LYS A 479 8.74 8.46 0.64
CA LYS A 479 9.64 9.48 1.21
C LYS A 479 11.10 9.02 1.33
N GLY A 480 11.45 7.96 0.61
CA GLY A 480 12.78 7.36 0.62
C GLY A 480 12.94 6.26 1.66
N PHE A 481 14.15 5.71 1.75
CA PHE A 481 14.52 4.74 2.78
C PHE A 481 14.66 5.42 4.14
N PHE A 482 14.11 4.80 5.18
CA PHE A 482 14.21 5.31 6.55
C PHE A 482 14.37 4.20 7.58
N LEU A 483 14.79 4.61 8.79
CA LEU A 483 15.07 3.70 9.89
C LEU A 483 14.18 4.03 11.09
N ILE A 484 13.61 3.01 11.72
CA ILE A 484 12.91 3.13 13.00
C ILE A 484 13.73 2.37 14.05
N LEU A 485 14.29 3.11 15.00
CA LEU A 485 15.00 2.56 16.13
C LEU A 485 14.04 2.42 17.31
N ARG A 486 13.85 1.20 17.79
CA ARG A 486 13.14 0.91 19.02
C ARG A 486 14.12 0.46 20.09
N HIS A 487 13.92 0.90 21.33
CA HIS A 487 14.79 0.51 22.43
C HIS A 487 14.04 0.36 23.76
N HIS A 488 14.53 -0.49 24.65
CA HIS A 488 14.04 -0.59 26.02
C HIS A 488 14.47 0.62 26.86
N ALA A 489 13.82 0.81 28.01
CA ALA A 489 14.28 1.79 28.99
C ALA A 489 15.73 1.47 29.41
N GLY A 490 16.60 2.49 29.46
CA GLY A 490 18.03 2.33 29.76
C GLY A 490 18.92 2.01 28.55
N TRP A 491 18.35 1.71 27.39
CA TRP A 491 19.11 1.36 26.17
C TRP A 491 19.29 2.50 25.17
N GLN A 492 18.87 3.72 25.54
CA GLN A 492 18.83 4.86 24.61
C GLN A 492 20.22 5.20 24.03
N GLN A 493 21.27 5.20 24.85
CA GLN A 493 22.61 5.54 24.39
C GLN A 493 23.20 4.46 23.44
N PRO A 494 23.20 3.15 23.78
CA PRO A 494 23.58 2.10 22.85
C PRO A 494 22.78 2.14 21.54
N ALA A 495 21.46 2.33 21.64
CA ALA A 495 20.57 2.35 20.49
C ALA A 495 20.88 3.55 19.56
N ARG A 496 21.09 4.74 20.13
CA ARG A 496 21.46 5.94 19.36
C ARG A 496 22.82 5.78 18.67
N ALA A 497 23.81 5.23 19.37
CA ALA A 497 25.13 4.96 18.80
C ALA A 497 25.04 3.99 17.60
N LEU A 498 24.18 2.97 17.71
CA LEU A 498 23.91 2.04 16.61
C LEU A 498 23.31 2.77 15.41
N LEU A 499 22.27 3.58 15.63
CA LEU A 499 21.59 4.32 14.55
C LEU A 499 22.54 5.27 13.81
N GLU A 500 23.37 6.03 14.53
CA GLU A 500 24.35 6.94 13.93
C GLU A 500 25.41 6.18 13.12
N ALA A 501 25.95 5.09 13.67
CA ALA A 501 26.94 4.25 12.98
C ALA A 501 26.36 3.61 11.71
N VAL A 502 25.13 3.10 11.77
CA VAL A 502 24.43 2.53 10.61
C VAL A 502 24.19 3.60 9.54
N CYS A 503 23.68 4.78 9.90
CA CYS A 503 23.44 5.86 8.94
C CYS A 503 24.74 6.30 8.24
N ALA A 504 25.84 6.39 8.98
CA ALA A 504 27.14 6.76 8.43
C ALA A 504 27.65 5.73 7.40
N GLN A 505 27.46 4.43 7.66
CA GLN A 505 27.80 3.37 6.70
C GLN A 505 26.88 3.36 5.48
N LEU A 506 25.57 3.53 5.69
CA LEU A 506 24.58 3.54 4.61
C LEU A 506 24.75 4.73 3.66
N ALA A 507 25.31 5.84 4.13
CA ALA A 507 25.68 6.97 3.27
C ALA A 507 26.67 6.59 2.15
N GLN A 508 27.38 5.47 2.30
CA GLN A 508 28.33 4.95 1.31
C GLN A 508 27.69 3.97 0.32
N VAL A 509 26.42 3.58 0.50
CA VAL A 509 25.72 2.68 -0.42
C VAL A 509 25.42 3.42 -1.73
N PRO A 510 25.95 2.95 -2.88
CA PRO A 510 25.77 3.64 -4.16
C PRO A 510 24.29 3.86 -4.49
N GLY A 511 23.93 5.09 -4.86
CA GLY A 511 22.57 5.47 -5.26
C GLY A 511 21.59 5.78 -4.13
N LEU A 512 21.86 5.39 -2.86
CA LEU A 512 20.92 5.58 -1.75
C LEU A 512 20.68 7.05 -1.41
N ALA A 513 21.73 7.86 -1.37
CA ALA A 513 21.61 9.28 -1.06
C ALA A 513 20.76 10.03 -2.12
N GLU A 514 20.98 9.73 -3.40
CA GLU A 514 20.23 10.30 -4.52
C GLU A 514 18.78 9.83 -4.51
N PHE A 515 18.54 8.53 -4.30
CA PHE A 515 17.21 7.95 -4.17
C PHE A 515 16.40 8.64 -3.07
N ASN A 516 16.98 8.79 -1.88
CA ASN A 516 16.33 9.45 -0.74
C ASN A 516 16.07 10.94 -1.00
N ALA A 517 17.02 11.64 -1.63
CA ALA A 517 16.84 13.05 -1.97
C ALA A 517 15.67 13.26 -2.94
N ARG A 518 15.59 12.45 -4.00
CA ARG A 518 14.49 12.49 -4.99
C ARG A 518 13.14 12.21 -4.35
N GLN A 519 13.03 11.12 -3.58
CA GLN A 519 11.77 10.76 -2.93
C GLN A 519 11.31 11.82 -1.92
N ARG A 520 12.25 12.38 -1.15
CA ARG A 520 11.95 13.46 -0.20
C ARG A 520 11.48 14.74 -0.90
N ALA A 521 12.12 15.15 -2.00
CA ALA A 521 11.71 16.33 -2.75
C ALA A 521 10.26 16.19 -3.27
N LEU A 522 9.94 15.02 -3.83
CA LEU A 522 8.58 14.71 -4.29
C LEU A 522 7.57 14.68 -3.14
N TYR A 523 7.92 14.05 -2.01
CA TYR A 523 7.10 14.04 -0.80
C TYR A 523 6.82 15.46 -0.31
N GLU A 524 7.85 16.29 -0.14
CA GLU A 524 7.72 17.62 0.45
C GLU A 524 6.85 18.57 -0.38
N ARG A 525 6.84 18.36 -1.70
CA ARG A 525 5.98 19.13 -2.59
C ARG A 525 4.49 18.88 -2.35
N HIS A 526 4.11 17.65 -2.05
CA HIS A 526 2.71 17.25 -1.88
C HIS A 526 2.28 17.18 -0.41
N ALA A 527 3.10 16.61 0.47
CA ALA A 527 2.78 16.39 1.87
C ALA A 527 3.28 17.51 2.81
N GLY A 528 4.24 18.34 2.37
CA GLY A 528 4.90 19.34 3.21
C GLY A 528 6.17 18.80 3.88
N PRO A 529 6.78 19.59 4.79
CA PRO A 529 8.07 19.24 5.38
C PRO A 529 8.10 17.85 6.00
N LEU A 530 9.22 17.14 5.83
CA LEU A 530 9.39 15.81 6.41
C LEU A 530 9.39 15.89 7.95
N PRO A 531 8.54 15.13 8.66
CA PRO A 531 8.40 15.25 10.12
C PRO A 531 9.44 14.46 10.93
N PHE A 532 10.52 13.99 10.28
CA PHE A 532 11.49 13.06 10.87
C PHE A 532 12.89 13.70 10.95
N GLU A 533 13.69 13.25 11.93
CA GLU A 533 15.12 13.57 11.95
C GLU A 533 15.78 12.98 10.71
N VAL A 534 16.74 13.68 10.11
CA VAL A 534 17.49 13.19 8.96
C VAL A 534 18.97 13.09 9.35
N LEU A 535 19.50 11.86 9.36
CA LEU A 535 20.90 11.55 9.60
C LEU A 535 21.53 11.05 8.32
N HIS A 536 22.59 11.71 7.85
CA HIS A 536 23.29 11.35 6.60
C HIS A 536 22.36 11.14 5.39
N GLY A 537 21.27 11.93 5.30
CA GLY A 537 20.29 11.84 4.22
C GLY A 537 19.22 10.75 4.39
N ILE A 538 19.22 10.01 5.51
CA ILE A 538 18.26 8.95 5.86
C ILE A 538 17.32 9.48 6.94
N ALA A 539 16.01 9.36 6.72
CA ALA A 539 15.03 9.74 7.73
C ALA A 539 15.03 8.71 8.88
N CYS A 540 14.85 9.18 10.10
CA CYS A 540 14.98 8.36 11.30
C CYS A 540 13.85 8.64 12.30
N MET A 541 13.35 7.58 12.92
CA MET A 541 12.44 7.63 14.06
C MET A 541 13.05 6.88 15.23
N GLN A 542 12.80 7.35 16.45
CA GLN A 542 13.23 6.70 17.67
C GLN A 542 12.04 6.55 18.61
N THR A 543 11.89 5.38 19.24
CA THR A 543 10.77 5.12 20.16
C THR A 543 11.18 4.15 21.26
N GLN A 544 10.80 4.45 22.50
CA GLN A 544 10.99 3.51 23.60
C GLN A 544 9.88 2.45 23.60
N THR A 545 10.23 1.17 23.72
CA THR A 545 9.32 0.01 23.75
C THR A 545 9.74 -0.97 24.85
N ALA A 546 8.95 -2.01 25.10
CA ALA A 546 9.30 -3.14 25.97
C ALA A 546 9.18 -4.50 25.26
N HIS A 547 8.96 -4.50 23.94
CA HIS A 547 8.79 -5.72 23.15
C HIS A 547 10.13 -6.35 22.75
N ASP A 548 10.16 -7.68 22.66
CA ASP A 548 11.23 -8.50 22.10
C ASP A 548 12.65 -8.11 22.57
N ALA A 549 13.57 -7.78 21.65
CA ALA A 549 14.96 -7.46 21.96
C ALA A 549 15.12 -6.06 22.59
N PRO A 550 16.11 -5.84 23.47
CA PRO A 550 16.41 -4.53 24.05
C PRO A 550 16.63 -3.41 23.03
N VAL A 551 17.19 -3.71 21.87
CA VAL A 551 17.31 -2.80 20.74
C VAL A 551 16.78 -3.48 19.50
N THR A 552 15.85 -2.83 18.80
CA THR A 552 15.35 -3.27 17.50
C THR A 552 15.56 -2.17 16.47
N LEU A 553 16.33 -2.46 15.42
CA LEU A 553 16.47 -1.60 14.26
C LEU A 553 15.53 -2.10 13.17
N VAL A 554 14.53 -1.31 12.83
CA VAL A 554 13.57 -1.60 11.75
C VAL A 554 13.95 -0.76 10.53
N THR A 555 13.96 -1.38 9.35
CA THR A 555 14.19 -0.69 8.08
C THR A 555 12.89 -0.42 7.37
N GLU A 556 12.76 0.66 6.62
CA GLU A 556 11.55 0.95 5.85
C GLU A 556 11.98 1.35 4.44
N PHE A 557 11.99 0.39 3.52
CA PHE A 557 12.26 0.63 2.09
C PHE A 557 10.95 0.67 1.30
N PRO A 558 10.73 1.63 0.39
CA PRO A 558 9.54 1.66 -0.47
C PRO A 558 9.60 0.50 -1.49
N ASP A 559 9.12 -0.70 -1.13
CA ASP A 559 9.39 -1.95 -1.86
C ASP A 559 8.15 -2.79 -2.24
N GLU A 560 6.96 -2.45 -1.76
CA GLU A 560 5.78 -3.33 -1.86
C GLU A 560 5.39 -3.68 -3.31
N THR A 561 5.82 -2.89 -4.29
CA THR A 561 5.51 -3.09 -5.71
C THR A 561 6.72 -3.13 -6.64
N VAL A 562 7.94 -3.08 -6.10
CA VAL A 562 9.16 -2.96 -6.93
C VAL A 562 9.62 -4.32 -7.46
N CYS A 563 10.09 -4.33 -8.70
CA CYS A 563 10.67 -5.50 -9.40
C CYS A 563 11.96 -5.06 -10.14
N GLY A 564 12.66 -6.00 -10.76
CA GLY A 564 13.80 -5.69 -11.62
C GLY A 564 14.98 -5.08 -10.85
N ASP A 565 15.56 -4.03 -11.42
CA ASP A 565 16.68 -3.30 -10.81
C ASP A 565 16.27 -2.58 -9.52
N ALA A 566 15.03 -2.08 -9.43
CA ALA A 566 14.54 -1.43 -8.21
C ALA A 566 14.47 -2.43 -7.05
N PHE A 567 14.04 -3.68 -7.31
CA PHE A 567 14.05 -4.74 -6.31
C PHE A 567 15.48 -5.14 -5.91
N ARG A 568 16.40 -5.26 -6.88
CA ARG A 568 17.83 -5.50 -6.61
C ARG A 568 18.45 -4.42 -5.74
N PHE A 569 18.12 -3.17 -6.03
CA PHE A 569 18.57 -2.03 -5.24
C PHE A 569 18.00 -2.08 -3.81
N ALA A 570 16.70 -2.33 -3.67
CA ALA A 570 16.04 -2.46 -2.37
C ALA A 570 16.72 -3.52 -1.50
N HIS A 571 16.86 -4.76 -1.99
CA HIS A 571 17.47 -5.82 -1.17
C HIS A 571 18.99 -5.65 -0.96
N THR A 572 19.66 -4.83 -1.78
CA THR A 572 21.04 -4.39 -1.54
C THR A 572 21.12 -3.44 -0.35
N VAL A 573 20.23 -2.45 -0.27
CA VAL A 573 20.16 -1.51 0.87
C VAL A 573 19.80 -2.26 2.15
N GLN A 574 18.84 -3.19 2.10
CA GLN A 574 18.47 -4.06 3.22
C GLN A 574 19.68 -4.87 3.73
N MET A 575 20.40 -5.53 2.82
CA MET A 575 21.62 -6.28 3.15
C MET A 575 22.67 -5.39 3.84
N HIS A 576 22.99 -4.24 3.25
CA HIS A 576 23.98 -3.32 3.82
C HIS A 576 23.57 -2.78 5.19
N THR A 577 22.27 -2.58 5.42
CA THR A 577 21.76 -2.14 6.73
C THR A 577 22.01 -3.20 7.80
N ALA A 578 21.69 -4.46 7.53
CA ALA A 578 21.93 -5.55 8.46
C ALA A 578 23.42 -5.77 8.74
N LEU A 579 24.28 -5.66 7.72
CA LEU A 579 25.73 -5.76 7.89
C LEU A 579 26.30 -4.60 8.72
N ALA A 580 25.90 -3.37 8.43
CA ALA A 580 26.33 -2.19 9.19
C ALA A 580 25.89 -2.29 10.65
N ALA A 581 24.66 -2.75 10.90
CA ALA A 581 24.13 -2.93 12.25
C ALA A 581 24.92 -4.01 13.01
N ALA A 582 25.14 -5.18 12.40
CA ALA A 582 25.90 -6.27 13.01
C ALA A 582 27.35 -5.87 13.34
N GLN A 583 28.00 -5.13 12.43
CA GLN A 583 29.36 -4.62 12.61
C GLN A 583 29.43 -3.59 13.74
N ALA A 584 28.55 -2.58 13.72
CA ALA A 584 28.51 -1.54 14.75
C ALA A 584 28.23 -2.13 16.14
N TRP A 585 27.36 -3.14 16.22
CA TRP A 585 26.97 -3.78 17.47
C TRP A 585 28.15 -4.39 18.24
N GLN A 586 29.19 -4.88 17.55
CA GLN A 586 30.38 -5.45 18.20
C GLN A 586 31.11 -4.45 19.11
N GLY A 587 31.03 -3.15 18.81
CA GLY A 587 31.63 -2.09 19.63
C GLY A 587 30.67 -1.47 20.66
N ILE A 588 29.39 -1.81 20.61
CA ILE A 588 28.31 -1.15 21.37
C ILE A 588 27.71 -2.08 22.43
N ALA A 589 27.59 -3.37 22.12
CA ALA A 589 26.96 -4.34 22.99
C ALA A 589 27.56 -4.27 24.41
N PRO A 590 26.72 -4.20 25.46
CA PRO A 590 27.22 -4.25 26.83
C PRO A 590 28.02 -5.54 27.05
N ARG A 591 29.21 -5.40 27.64
CA ARG A 591 30.08 -6.53 27.97
C ARG A 591 29.64 -7.26 29.22
#